data_AF-A0A972T8Z5-F1
#
_entry.id   AF-A0A972T8Z5-F1
#
_cell.length_a   1.000
_cell.length_b   1.000
_cell.length_c   1.000
_cell.angle_alpha   90.00
_cell.angle_beta   90.00
_cell.angle_gamma   90.00
#
_symmetry.space_group_name_H-M   'P 1'
#
loop_
_entity.id
_entity.type
_entity.pdbx_description
1 polymer ?
#
loop_
_entity_poly.entity_id
_entity_poly.type
_entity_poly.pdbx_seq_one_letter_code
_entity_poly.pdbx_strand_id
1 'polypeptide(L)'
;MGRVPYRRPPYSLVDNGLMVVGDAAFMNKPFSGEGVTSAFAACAIAADVAAEALRRDDLTRDVLWPYNARYFRDQGAKFAFLTALMPALVSLSPDEIDFLYSVPGVFSEEGTRALNLEYELRSDPSETLKALPALLKGAAAGKLRPASISRMARMAVAAGAIRKLYESYPEHPADFGAWIKKAIPLWKKADAERHAYFQRVLREYS
;
A
#
# COMPACT_ATOMS: atom_id res chain seq x y z
N MET A 1 13.73 -22.31 0.98
CA MET A 1 12.53 -21.46 1.13
C MET A 1 12.89 -20.05 0.70
N GLY A 2 12.16 -19.49 -0.28
CA GLY A 2 12.33 -18.07 -0.65
C GLY A 2 11.82 -17.14 0.46
N ARG A 3 12.29 -15.89 0.50
CA ARG A 3 11.82 -14.87 1.44
C ARG A 3 11.13 -13.76 0.65
N VAL A 4 9.89 -13.43 1.02
CA VAL A 4 9.14 -12.32 0.43
C VAL A 4 9.20 -11.13 1.40
N PRO A 5 9.71 -9.97 0.99
CA PRO A 5 9.76 -8.80 1.85
C PRO A 5 8.35 -8.25 2.09
N TYR A 6 8.00 -7.92 3.34
CA TYR A 6 6.73 -7.25 3.67
C TYR A 6 6.98 -5.85 4.21
N ARG A 7 7.31 -4.94 3.30
CA ARG A 7 7.56 -3.52 3.58
C ARG A 7 7.30 -2.69 2.31
N ARG A 8 7.15 -1.39 2.49
CA ARG A 8 7.13 -0.45 1.36
C ARG A 8 8.48 -0.44 0.61
N PRO A 9 8.48 0.00 -0.66
CA PRO A 9 9.68 0.36 -1.39
C PRO A 9 10.55 1.40 -0.66
N PRO A 10 11.85 1.51 -1.00
CA PRO A 10 12.68 2.66 -0.63
C PRO A 10 12.01 3.98 -1.08
N TYR A 11 12.37 5.10 -0.47
CA TYR A 11 11.78 6.39 -0.87
C TYR A 11 12.23 6.86 -2.25
N SER A 12 13.39 6.39 -2.74
CA SER A 12 13.86 6.59 -4.11
C SER A 12 14.27 5.24 -4.68
N LEU A 13 13.90 4.99 -5.94
CA LEU A 13 14.26 3.83 -6.74
C LEU A 13 15.46 4.11 -7.64
N VAL A 14 16.01 5.32 -7.60
CA VAL A 14 17.14 5.74 -8.43
C VAL A 14 18.21 6.47 -7.63
N ASP A 15 19.43 6.41 -8.16
CA ASP A 15 20.56 7.29 -7.86
C ASP A 15 21.42 7.42 -9.14
N ASN A 16 22.53 8.15 -9.10
CA ASN A 16 23.45 8.27 -10.25
C ASN A 16 23.88 6.89 -10.76
N GLY A 17 23.53 6.58 -12.01
CA GLY A 17 23.84 5.30 -12.65
C GLY A 17 23.12 4.08 -12.05
N LEU A 18 22.11 4.28 -11.20
CA LEU A 18 21.41 3.20 -10.50
C LEU A 18 19.89 3.32 -10.64
N MET A 19 19.26 2.20 -10.99
CA MET A 19 17.80 2.00 -10.90
C MET A 19 17.53 0.65 -10.25
N VAL A 20 16.56 0.58 -9.33
CA VAL A 20 16.14 -0.67 -8.67
C VAL A 20 14.70 -1.00 -8.98
N VAL A 21 14.42 -2.27 -9.27
CA VAL A 21 13.10 -2.78 -9.67
C VAL A 21 12.77 -4.09 -8.93
N GLY A 22 11.50 -4.49 -8.95
CA GLY A 22 11.06 -5.81 -8.47
C GLY A 22 11.31 -6.05 -6.98
N ASP A 23 11.70 -7.26 -6.64
CA ASP A 23 11.94 -7.68 -5.24
C ASP A 23 13.08 -6.90 -4.57
N ALA A 24 14.09 -6.47 -5.34
CA ALA A 24 15.15 -5.60 -4.85
C ALA A 24 14.62 -4.24 -4.35
N ALA A 25 13.45 -3.83 -4.86
CA ALA A 25 12.75 -2.62 -4.49
C ALA A 25 11.48 -2.85 -3.66
N PHE A 26 11.21 -4.07 -3.18
CA PHE A 26 10.03 -4.43 -2.39
C PHE A 26 8.69 -4.13 -3.12
N MET A 27 8.60 -4.47 -4.41
CA MET A 27 7.44 -4.15 -5.27
C MET A 27 6.36 -5.25 -5.32
N ASN A 28 6.25 -6.06 -4.27
CA ASN A 28 5.23 -7.08 -4.15
C ASN A 28 3.88 -6.49 -3.69
N LYS A 29 2.78 -7.09 -4.15
CA LYS A 29 1.41 -6.72 -3.77
C LYS A 29 1.25 -6.87 -2.25
N PRO A 30 0.90 -5.81 -1.50
CA PRO A 30 0.84 -5.86 -0.03
C PRO A 30 -0.24 -6.78 0.57
N PHE A 31 -1.15 -7.30 -0.25
CA PHE A 31 -2.25 -8.17 0.19
C PHE A 31 -2.09 -9.65 -0.19
N SER A 32 -1.24 -9.98 -1.17
CA SER A 32 -1.04 -11.35 -1.64
C SER A 32 0.43 -11.80 -1.67
N GLY A 33 1.37 -10.85 -1.61
CA GLY A 33 2.81 -11.13 -1.74
C GLY A 33 3.27 -11.40 -3.18
N GLU A 34 2.37 -11.41 -4.16
CA GLU A 34 2.70 -11.58 -5.57
C GLU A 34 3.53 -10.37 -6.08
N GLY A 35 4.72 -10.63 -6.63
CA GLY A 35 5.63 -9.59 -7.11
C GLY A 35 5.82 -9.52 -8.63
N VAL A 36 5.52 -10.61 -9.37
CA VAL A 36 5.85 -10.71 -10.79
C VAL A 36 5.09 -9.67 -11.61
N THR A 37 3.75 -9.72 -11.61
CA THR A 37 2.94 -8.81 -12.43
C THR A 37 3.06 -7.35 -11.98
N SER A 38 3.15 -7.11 -10.67
CA SER A 38 3.30 -5.76 -10.12
C SER A 38 4.67 -5.16 -10.42
N ALA A 39 5.74 -5.96 -10.49
CA ALA A 39 7.06 -5.47 -10.84
C ALA A 39 7.16 -5.05 -12.32
N PHE A 40 6.46 -5.74 -13.23
CA PHE A 40 6.55 -5.43 -14.67
C PHE A 40 6.12 -4.00 -15.02
N ALA A 41 5.14 -3.44 -14.33
CA ALA A 41 4.77 -2.04 -14.50
C ALA A 41 5.94 -1.09 -14.18
N ALA A 42 6.67 -1.38 -13.10
CA ALA A 42 7.87 -0.63 -12.74
C ALA A 42 9.01 -0.85 -13.74
N CYS A 43 9.20 -2.09 -14.22
CA CYS A 43 10.20 -2.42 -15.24
C CYS A 43 9.96 -1.67 -16.55
N ALA A 44 8.70 -1.56 -17.00
CA ALA A 44 8.37 -0.82 -18.22
C ALA A 44 8.74 0.67 -18.08
N ILE A 45 8.36 1.29 -16.97
CA ILE A 45 8.75 2.69 -16.68
C ILE A 45 10.27 2.83 -16.62
N ALA A 46 10.95 1.92 -15.93
CA ALA A 46 12.40 1.95 -15.78
C ALA A 46 13.10 1.80 -17.14
N ALA A 47 12.63 0.90 -18.00
CA ALA A 47 13.18 0.69 -19.34
C ALA A 47 13.05 1.94 -20.22
N ASP A 48 11.88 2.60 -20.23
CA ASP A 48 11.70 3.85 -20.98
C ASP A 48 12.68 4.95 -20.51
N VAL A 49 12.81 5.11 -19.19
CA VAL A 49 13.66 6.14 -18.59
C VAL A 49 15.13 5.84 -18.83
N ALA A 50 15.55 4.58 -18.68
CA ALA A 50 16.91 4.14 -18.97
C ALA A 50 17.26 4.32 -20.44
N ALA A 51 16.34 3.99 -21.36
CA ALA A 51 16.57 4.17 -22.79
C ALA A 51 16.82 5.64 -23.15
N GLU A 52 16.04 6.57 -22.61
CA GLU A 52 16.24 7.99 -22.85
C GLU A 52 17.53 8.52 -22.19
N ALA A 53 17.85 8.07 -20.98
CA ALA A 53 19.09 8.42 -20.28
C ALA A 53 20.34 8.00 -21.07
N LEU A 54 20.35 6.76 -21.58
CA LEU A 54 21.43 6.23 -22.42
C LEU A 54 21.55 7.00 -23.74
N ARG A 55 20.42 7.40 -24.34
CA ARG A 55 20.40 8.17 -25.59
C ARG A 55 20.96 9.58 -25.43
N ARG A 56 20.89 10.14 -24.22
CA ARG A 56 21.46 11.44 -23.82
C ARG A 56 22.90 11.35 -23.33
N ASP A 57 23.43 10.13 -23.13
CA ASP A 57 24.70 9.88 -22.43
C ASP A 57 24.75 10.55 -21.04
N ASP A 58 23.60 10.53 -20.33
CA ASP A 58 23.46 11.16 -19.02
C ASP A 58 22.70 10.21 -18.08
N LEU A 59 23.44 9.63 -17.14
CA LEU A 59 22.94 8.69 -16.14
C LEU A 59 22.81 9.34 -14.76
N THR A 60 22.72 10.67 -14.70
CA THR A 60 22.52 11.38 -13.43
C THR A 60 21.16 11.06 -12.82
N ARG A 61 21.08 11.21 -11.50
CA ARG A 61 19.85 11.05 -10.74
C ARG A 61 18.70 11.92 -11.26
N ASP A 62 19.00 13.12 -11.77
CA ASP A 62 17.99 14.03 -12.34
C ASP A 62 17.34 13.43 -13.59
N VAL A 63 18.15 12.86 -14.50
CA VAL A 63 17.65 12.22 -15.72
C VAL A 63 16.89 10.93 -15.43
N LEU A 64 17.28 10.18 -14.39
CA LEU A 64 16.60 8.96 -13.96
C LEU A 64 15.36 9.21 -13.10
N TRP A 65 15.19 10.42 -12.56
CA TRP A 65 14.10 10.77 -11.64
C TRP A 65 12.68 10.53 -12.15
N PRO A 66 12.37 10.67 -13.46
CA PRO A 66 11.04 10.36 -13.98
C PRO A 66 10.56 8.95 -13.64
N TYR A 67 11.48 7.99 -13.39
CA TYR A 67 11.09 6.65 -12.92
C TYR A 67 10.38 6.72 -11.56
N ASN A 68 10.97 7.42 -10.60
CA ASN A 68 10.35 7.62 -9.29
C ASN A 68 8.97 8.26 -9.41
N ALA A 69 8.89 9.39 -10.13
CA ALA A 69 7.64 10.15 -10.23
C ALA A 69 6.54 9.33 -10.92
N ARG A 70 6.83 8.68 -12.05
CA ARG A 70 5.86 7.84 -12.78
C ARG A 70 5.38 6.65 -11.95
N TYR A 71 6.28 5.98 -11.24
CA TYR A 71 5.90 4.82 -10.41
C TYR A 71 5.15 5.24 -9.13
N PHE A 72 5.69 6.18 -8.36
CA PHE A 72 5.15 6.51 -7.04
C PHE A 72 3.83 7.27 -7.08
N ARG A 73 3.55 8.03 -8.15
CA ARG A 73 2.29 8.78 -8.27
C ARG A 73 1.09 7.91 -8.64
N ASP A 74 1.31 6.71 -9.19
CA ASP A 74 0.25 5.75 -9.52
C ASP A 74 0.38 4.48 -8.66
N GLN A 75 0.94 3.39 -9.19
CA GLN A 75 1.00 2.10 -8.50
C GLN A 75 1.65 2.21 -7.11
N GLY A 76 2.72 2.99 -6.97
CA GLY A 76 3.38 3.18 -5.69
C GLY A 76 2.49 3.86 -4.64
N ALA A 77 1.58 4.76 -5.03
CA ALA A 77 0.61 5.38 -4.12
C ALA A 77 -0.43 4.37 -3.64
N LYS A 78 -0.94 3.55 -4.57
CA LYS A 78 -1.88 2.45 -4.27
C LYS A 78 -1.25 1.42 -3.34
N PHE A 79 0.00 1.05 -3.59
CA PHE A 79 0.73 0.11 -2.73
C PHE A 79 1.04 0.74 -1.36
N ALA A 80 1.43 2.01 -1.31
CA ALA A 80 1.65 2.71 -0.05
C ALA A 80 0.39 2.74 0.83
N PHE A 81 -0.78 2.98 0.22
CA PHE A 81 -2.08 2.90 0.87
C PHE A 81 -2.34 1.49 1.45
N LEU A 82 -2.22 0.45 0.61
CA LEU A 82 -2.49 -0.93 1.00
C LEU A 82 -1.50 -1.42 2.08
N THR A 83 -0.19 -1.15 1.94
CA THR A 83 0.82 -1.50 2.94
C THR A 83 0.53 -0.86 4.30
N ALA A 84 0.00 0.37 4.32
CA ALA A 84 -0.36 1.04 5.57
C ALA A 84 -1.64 0.46 6.18
N LEU A 85 -2.64 0.12 5.36
CA LEU A 85 -3.95 -0.33 5.84
C LEU A 85 -3.97 -1.81 6.24
N MET A 86 -3.30 -2.67 5.46
CA MET A 86 -3.40 -4.13 5.56
C MET A 86 -3.18 -4.68 6.99
N PRO A 87 -2.15 -4.25 7.75
CA PRO A 87 -1.94 -4.74 9.12
C PRO A 87 -3.17 -4.57 10.04
N ALA A 88 -3.99 -3.53 9.84
CA ALA A 88 -5.21 -3.35 10.62
C ALA A 88 -6.30 -4.35 10.21
N LEU A 89 -6.45 -4.62 8.91
CA LEU A 89 -7.44 -5.55 8.36
C LEU A 89 -7.12 -7.00 8.74
N VAL A 90 -5.86 -7.42 8.60
CA VAL A 90 -5.45 -8.79 8.95
C VAL A 90 -5.31 -9.04 10.46
N SER A 91 -5.51 -8.00 11.28
CA SER A 91 -5.54 -8.10 12.74
C SER A 91 -6.93 -8.35 13.32
N LEU A 92 -7.96 -8.50 12.47
CA LEU A 92 -9.30 -8.89 12.88
C LEU A 92 -9.29 -10.33 13.40
N SER A 93 -10.15 -10.64 14.38
CA SER A 93 -10.31 -12.02 14.82
C SER A 93 -11.11 -12.85 13.81
N PRO A 94 -11.00 -14.19 13.83
CA PRO A 94 -11.82 -15.06 12.98
C PRO A 94 -13.31 -14.70 13.04
N ASP A 95 -13.87 -14.52 14.24
CA ASP A 95 -15.28 -14.15 14.42
C ASP A 95 -15.65 -12.79 13.78
N GLU A 96 -14.74 -11.82 13.80
CA GLU A 96 -14.96 -10.51 13.17
C GLU A 96 -14.93 -10.64 11.64
N ILE A 97 -14.01 -11.46 11.12
CA ILE A 97 -13.88 -11.75 9.70
C ILE A 97 -15.13 -12.48 9.20
N ASP A 98 -15.57 -13.54 9.90
CA ASP A 98 -16.77 -14.31 9.58
C ASP A 98 -18.02 -13.41 9.58
N PHE A 99 -18.12 -12.52 10.58
CA PHE A 99 -19.18 -11.53 10.59
C PHE A 99 -19.12 -10.62 9.37
N LEU A 100 -17.96 -10.04 9.02
CA LEU A 100 -17.83 -9.16 7.87
C LEU A 100 -18.15 -9.87 6.55
N TYR A 101 -17.79 -11.15 6.40
CA TYR A 101 -18.19 -11.98 5.24
C TYR A 101 -19.70 -12.18 5.15
N SER A 102 -20.41 -12.23 6.28
CA SER A 102 -21.87 -12.35 6.30
C SER A 102 -22.61 -11.06 5.93
N VAL A 103 -21.92 -9.91 5.90
CA VAL A 103 -22.53 -8.61 5.59
C VAL A 103 -22.47 -8.34 4.08
N PRO A 104 -23.62 -8.24 3.38
CA PRO A 104 -23.65 -7.89 1.96
C PRO A 104 -22.94 -6.56 1.70
N GLY A 105 -22.17 -6.50 0.61
CA GLY A 105 -21.49 -5.28 0.18
C GLY A 105 -20.14 -5.00 0.83
N VAL A 106 -19.76 -5.71 1.91
CA VAL A 106 -18.42 -5.60 2.50
C VAL A 106 -17.37 -6.30 1.64
N PHE A 107 -17.70 -7.51 1.17
CA PHE A 107 -16.92 -8.25 0.18
C PHE A 107 -17.77 -8.43 -1.08
N SER A 108 -17.35 -7.79 -2.17
CA SER A 108 -18.03 -7.90 -3.47
C SER A 108 -17.07 -8.42 -4.53
N GLU A 109 -17.61 -9.03 -5.58
CA GLU A 109 -16.83 -9.46 -6.74
C GLU A 109 -16.11 -8.25 -7.38
N GLU A 110 -16.81 -7.13 -7.51
CA GLU A 110 -16.25 -5.90 -8.05
C GLU A 110 -15.09 -5.36 -7.20
N GLY A 111 -15.25 -5.29 -5.88
CA GLY A 111 -14.19 -4.86 -4.97
C GLY A 111 -12.99 -5.80 -5.01
N THR A 112 -13.24 -7.11 -5.10
CA THR A 112 -12.19 -8.13 -5.24
C THR A 112 -11.45 -7.99 -6.57
N ARG A 113 -12.16 -7.74 -7.66
CA ARG A 113 -11.58 -7.49 -8.99
C ARG A 113 -10.74 -6.22 -8.99
N ALA A 114 -11.26 -5.13 -8.44
CA ALA A 114 -10.55 -3.86 -8.33
C ALA A 114 -9.28 -3.99 -7.49
N LEU A 115 -9.31 -4.73 -6.37
CA LEU A 115 -8.14 -4.97 -5.55
C LEU A 115 -7.05 -5.75 -6.32
N ASN A 116 -7.45 -6.79 -7.06
CA ASN A 116 -6.49 -7.67 -7.75
C ASN A 116 -5.93 -7.09 -9.05
N LEU A 117 -6.76 -6.38 -9.83
CA LEU A 117 -6.39 -5.86 -11.15
C LEU A 117 -5.92 -4.40 -11.12
N GLU A 118 -6.50 -3.59 -10.23
CA GLU A 118 -6.29 -2.14 -10.22
C GLU A 118 -5.57 -1.66 -8.95
N TYR A 119 -5.35 -2.56 -7.98
CA TYR A 119 -4.73 -2.27 -6.68
C TYR A 119 -5.52 -1.24 -5.85
N GLU A 120 -6.83 -1.22 -6.03
CA GLU A 120 -7.73 -0.25 -5.42
C GLU A 120 -8.72 -0.96 -4.51
N LEU A 121 -8.93 -0.41 -3.31
CA LEU A 121 -10.12 -0.75 -2.52
C LEU A 121 -11.27 0.10 -3.01
N ARG A 122 -11.93 -0.36 -4.08
CA ARG A 122 -13.20 0.22 -4.51
C ARG A 122 -14.34 -0.40 -3.71
N SER A 123 -15.22 0.47 -3.26
CA SER A 123 -16.52 0.09 -2.72
C SER A 123 -17.60 0.78 -3.53
N ASP A 124 -18.62 0.03 -3.97
CA ASP A 124 -19.82 0.63 -4.53
C ASP A 124 -20.52 1.43 -3.41
N PRO A 125 -20.77 2.74 -3.57
CA PRO A 125 -21.47 3.55 -2.58
C PRO A 125 -22.84 2.97 -2.17
N SER A 126 -23.56 2.35 -3.12
CA SER A 126 -24.88 1.78 -2.88
C SER A 126 -24.79 0.52 -2.00
N GLU A 127 -23.84 -0.37 -2.27
CA GLU A 127 -23.57 -1.56 -1.47
C GLU A 127 -23.01 -1.20 -0.08
N THR A 128 -22.15 -0.19 -0.01
CA THR A 128 -21.63 0.33 1.27
C THR A 128 -22.76 0.86 2.14
N LEU A 129 -23.72 1.58 1.55
CA LEU A 129 -24.89 2.09 2.26
C LEU A 129 -25.80 0.95 2.75
N LYS A 130 -25.97 -0.11 1.94
CA LYS A 130 -26.74 -1.31 2.33
C LYS A 130 -26.05 -2.10 3.45
N ALA A 131 -24.72 -2.11 3.50
CA ALA A 131 -23.94 -2.77 4.55
C ALA A 131 -24.04 -2.05 5.90
N LEU A 132 -24.23 -0.72 5.89
CA LEU A 132 -24.12 0.13 7.08
C LEU A 132 -25.03 -0.30 8.26
N PRO A 133 -26.34 -0.60 8.07
CA PRO A 133 -27.20 -1.04 9.17
C PRO A 133 -26.72 -2.36 9.80
N ALA A 134 -26.27 -3.31 8.97
CA ALA A 134 -25.77 -4.59 9.43
C ALA A 134 -24.47 -4.43 10.22
N LEU A 135 -23.54 -3.59 9.74
CA LEU A 135 -22.30 -3.25 10.45
C LEU A 135 -22.58 -2.59 11.80
N LEU A 136 -23.50 -1.63 11.86
CA LEU A 136 -23.90 -0.97 13.11
C LEU A 136 -24.54 -1.95 14.09
N LYS A 137 -25.45 -2.81 13.61
CA LYS A 137 -26.06 -3.86 14.44
C LYS A 137 -25.03 -4.88 14.93
N GLY A 138 -24.08 -5.27 14.09
CA GLY A 138 -22.98 -6.17 14.45
C GLY A 138 -22.08 -5.56 15.53
N ALA A 139 -21.73 -4.28 15.40
CA ALA A 139 -20.98 -3.57 16.43
C ALA A 139 -21.75 -3.49 17.76
N ALA A 140 -23.04 -3.15 17.73
CA ALA A 140 -23.88 -3.13 18.93
C ALA A 140 -24.06 -4.53 19.57
N ALA A 141 -24.08 -5.58 18.76
CA ALA A 141 -24.15 -6.98 19.21
C ALA A 141 -22.79 -7.57 19.61
N GLY A 142 -21.70 -6.79 19.61
CA GLY A 142 -20.36 -7.24 19.99
C GLY A 142 -19.64 -8.11 18.96
N LYS A 143 -20.18 -8.24 17.74
CA LYS A 143 -19.53 -8.98 16.62
C LYS A 143 -18.36 -8.23 16.01
N LEU A 144 -18.25 -6.93 16.26
CA LEU A 144 -17.10 -6.10 15.92
C LEU A 144 -16.56 -5.44 17.18
N ARG A 145 -15.28 -5.69 17.49
CA ARG A 145 -14.66 -5.12 18.69
C ARG A 145 -14.44 -3.63 18.49
N PRO A 146 -14.79 -2.77 19.47
CA PRO A 146 -14.54 -1.32 19.37
C PRO A 146 -13.08 -0.98 19.07
N ALA A 147 -12.14 -1.75 19.62
CA ALA A 147 -10.71 -1.60 19.35
C ALA A 147 -10.35 -1.88 17.88
N SER A 148 -10.97 -2.88 17.25
CA SER A 148 -10.77 -3.19 15.83
C SER A 148 -11.32 -2.09 14.93
N ILE A 149 -12.54 -1.61 15.21
CA ILE A 149 -13.16 -0.50 14.48
C ILE A 149 -12.28 0.76 14.58
N SER A 150 -11.86 1.11 15.80
CA SER A 150 -10.98 2.27 16.03
C SER A 150 -9.64 2.13 15.31
N ARG A 151 -9.05 0.93 15.30
CA ARG A 151 -7.79 0.65 14.59
C ARG A 151 -7.96 0.80 13.08
N MET A 152 -9.00 0.19 12.50
CA MET A 152 -9.30 0.30 11.07
C MET A 152 -9.53 1.77 10.67
N ALA A 153 -10.33 2.52 11.41
CA ALA A 153 -10.59 3.94 11.14
C ALA A 153 -9.29 4.77 11.20
N ARG A 154 -8.48 4.59 12.25
CA ARG A 154 -7.19 5.27 12.40
C ARG A 154 -6.24 4.98 11.24
N MET A 155 -6.20 3.72 10.79
CA MET A 155 -5.32 3.28 9.71
C MET A 155 -5.84 3.64 8.33
N ALA A 156 -7.15 3.70 8.12
CA ALA A 156 -7.73 4.25 6.90
C ALA A 156 -7.34 5.72 6.71
N VAL A 157 -7.43 6.53 7.77
CA VAL A 157 -6.99 7.94 7.75
C VAL A 157 -5.49 8.05 7.45
N ALA A 158 -4.66 7.24 8.11
CA ALA A 158 -3.22 7.25 7.89
C ALA A 158 -2.85 6.81 6.46
N ALA A 159 -3.47 5.74 5.97
CA ALA A 159 -3.26 5.22 4.63
C ALA A 159 -3.71 6.24 3.56
N GLY A 160 -4.84 6.91 3.76
CA GLY A 160 -5.30 7.98 2.86
C GLY A 160 -4.34 9.17 2.80
N ALA A 161 -3.80 9.59 3.95
CA ALA A 161 -2.78 10.65 4.00
C ALA A 161 -1.47 10.23 3.30
N ILE A 162 -1.05 8.97 3.47
CA ILE A 162 0.10 8.39 2.78
C ILE A 162 -0.13 8.35 1.27
N ARG A 163 -1.29 7.85 0.82
CA ARG A 163 -1.67 7.81 -0.59
C ARG A 163 -1.56 9.19 -1.23
N LYS A 164 -2.22 10.18 -0.64
CA LYS A 164 -2.21 11.58 -1.12
C LYS A 164 -0.79 12.14 -1.22
N LEU A 165 0.06 11.82 -0.25
CA LEU A 165 1.46 12.24 -0.28
C LEU A 165 2.22 11.61 -1.45
N TYR A 166 1.99 10.33 -1.75
CA TYR A 166 2.61 9.63 -2.88
C TYR A 166 2.06 10.07 -4.24
N GLU A 167 0.76 10.36 -4.36
CA GLU A 167 0.17 10.97 -5.56
C GLU A 167 0.82 12.33 -5.88
N SER A 168 1.32 13.03 -4.86
CA SER A 168 2.11 14.26 -4.98
C SER A 168 3.64 14.04 -4.94
N TYR A 169 4.14 12.85 -5.27
CA TYR A 169 5.59 12.57 -5.25
C TYR A 169 6.34 13.62 -6.09
N PRO A 170 7.49 14.14 -5.64
CA PRO A 170 8.19 15.24 -6.28
C PRO A 170 8.61 14.93 -7.71
N GLU A 171 8.41 15.91 -8.60
CA GLU A 171 8.82 15.86 -10.00
C GLU A 171 10.33 16.06 -10.19
N HIS A 172 10.99 16.66 -9.20
CA HIS A 172 12.41 16.98 -9.24
C HIS A 172 13.12 16.48 -7.97
N PRO A 173 14.38 16.01 -8.06
CA PRO A 173 15.14 15.54 -6.89
C PRO A 173 15.32 16.61 -5.80
N ALA A 174 15.36 17.89 -6.17
CA ALA A 174 15.49 19.01 -5.23
C ALA A 174 14.38 19.03 -4.15
N ASP A 175 13.15 18.64 -4.52
CA ASP A 175 12.00 18.64 -3.61
C ASP A 175 11.90 17.38 -2.74
N PHE A 176 12.74 16.38 -3.03
CA PHE A 176 12.71 15.08 -2.37
C PHE A 176 12.94 15.16 -0.86
N GLY A 177 13.85 16.03 -0.42
CA GLY A 177 14.11 16.22 1.00
C GLY A 177 12.88 16.74 1.75
N ALA A 178 12.14 17.69 1.17
CA ALA A 178 10.91 18.22 1.75
C ALA A 178 9.79 17.16 1.78
N TRP A 179 9.70 16.35 0.71
CA TRP A 179 8.74 15.25 0.65
C TRP A 179 9.04 14.16 1.70
N ILE A 180 10.30 13.75 1.88
CA ILE A 180 10.71 12.78 2.91
C ILE A 180 10.32 13.25 4.31
N LYS A 181 10.53 14.53 4.64
CA LYS A 181 10.17 15.10 5.94
C LYS A 181 8.68 14.94 6.25
N LYS A 182 7.81 14.95 5.22
CA LYS A 182 6.37 14.67 5.35
C LYS A 182 6.08 13.16 5.43
N ALA A 183 6.84 12.34 4.69
CA ALA A 183 6.62 10.90 4.62
C ALA A 183 6.99 10.14 5.91
N ILE A 184 8.11 10.51 6.54
CA ILE A 184 8.63 9.84 7.75
C ILE A 184 7.58 9.74 8.88
N PRO A 185 6.95 10.84 9.34
CA PRO A 185 6.00 10.75 10.46
C PRO A 185 4.75 9.91 10.12
N LEU A 186 4.26 9.97 8.88
CA LEU A 186 3.14 9.15 8.44
C LEU A 186 3.49 7.66 8.48
N TRP A 187 4.67 7.31 7.94
CA TRP A 187 5.14 5.94 7.94
C TRP A 187 5.49 5.44 9.33
N LYS A 188 6.02 6.28 10.23
CA LYS A 188 6.26 5.89 11.64
C LYS A 188 4.99 5.37 12.31
N LYS A 189 3.84 6.02 12.06
CA LYS A 189 2.54 5.58 12.59
C LYS A 189 2.09 4.26 11.97
N ALA A 190 2.16 4.13 10.64
CA ALA A 190 1.76 2.91 9.95
C ALA A 190 2.67 1.72 10.29
N ASP A 191 3.97 1.95 10.37
CA ASP A 191 4.95 0.95 10.77
C ASP A 191 4.72 0.49 12.20
N ALA A 192 4.36 1.37 13.14
CA ALA A 192 4.06 0.94 14.51
C ALA A 192 2.95 -0.13 14.56
N GLU A 193 1.88 0.06 13.80
CA GLU A 193 0.77 -0.91 13.71
C GLU A 193 1.20 -2.20 13.00
N ARG A 194 2.00 -2.09 11.93
CA ARG A 194 2.61 -3.25 11.25
C ARG A 194 3.48 -4.08 12.19
N HIS A 195 4.37 -3.44 12.94
CA HIS A 195 5.25 -4.12 13.90
C HIS A 195 4.43 -4.75 15.03
N ALA A 196 3.42 -4.05 15.56
CA ALA A 196 2.54 -4.60 16.59
C ALA A 196 1.79 -5.85 16.10
N TYR A 197 1.35 -5.89 14.84
CA TYR A 197 0.76 -7.08 14.23
C TYR A 197 1.76 -8.24 14.18
N PHE A 198 2.93 -8.08 13.56
CA PHE A 198 3.90 -9.17 13.46
C PHE A 198 4.41 -9.64 14.83
N GLN A 199 4.53 -8.75 15.81
CA GLN A 199 4.88 -9.14 17.18
C GLN A 199 3.80 -10.00 17.84
N ARG A 200 2.51 -9.82 17.52
CA ARG A 200 1.44 -10.73 17.98
C ARG A 200 1.57 -12.09 17.31
N VAL A 201 1.70 -12.11 15.98
CA VAL A 201 1.85 -13.35 15.20
C VAL A 201 3.04 -14.15 15.70
N LEU A 202 4.21 -13.53 15.87
CA LEU A 202 5.40 -14.22 16.33
C LEU A 202 5.23 -14.85 17.73
N ARG A 203 4.42 -14.26 18.62
CA ARG A 203 4.12 -14.85 19.94
C ARG A 203 3.13 -16.00 19.88
N GLU A 204 2.24 -16.03 18.90
CA GLU A 204 1.26 -17.11 18.71
C GLU A 204 1.90 -18.37 18.12
N TYR A 205 3.01 -18.21 17.41
CA TYR A 205 3.73 -19.30 16.73
C TYR A 205 5.14 -19.60 17.30
N SER A 206 5.50 -19.01 18.45
CA SER A 206 6.72 -19.31 19.22
C SER A 206 6.43 -20.29 20.35
#